data_AF-A0A1F5JDB6-F1
#
_entry.id   AF-A0A1F5JDB6-F1
#
_cell.length_a   1.000
_cell.length_b   1.000
_cell.length_c   1.000
_cell.angle_alpha   90.00
_cell.angle_beta   90.00
_cell.angle_gamma   90.00
#
_symmetry.space_group_name_H-M   'P 1'
#
loop_
_entity.id
_entity.type
_entity.pdbx_description
1 polymer ?
#
loop_
_entity_poly.entity_id
_entity_poly.type
_entity_poly.pdbx_seq_one_letter_code
_entity_poly.pdbx_strand_id
1 'polypeptide(L)'
;MDQKIRRVHPAAFKAKVALEALKDENHLSPREIVSHINKTSSVLPLGIQTELLGISRNSLYYHPKPVDPETLTVMNRIDELYTRRPFYGSRRIARDLGYNRKRVQRLMREMGIEAIYQKPNLSKNNLPHPVYPYLLKGVIAGHPNHIWGTDIIPLLKQNVIFDNGKFVN
;
A
#
# COMPACT_ATOMS: atom_id res chain seq x y z
N MET A 1 -4.34 -32.18 33.12
CA MET A 1 -4.52 -30.73 33.37
C MET A 1 -3.29 -30.05 32.82
N ASP A 2 -3.42 -29.39 31.67
CA ASP A 2 -2.32 -28.77 30.93
C ASP A 2 -2.03 -27.38 31.54
N GLN A 3 -0.95 -27.26 32.31
CA GLN A 3 -0.55 -25.99 32.89
C GLN A 3 0.07 -25.12 31.79
N LYS A 4 -0.73 -24.19 31.23
CA LYS A 4 -0.21 -23.14 30.33
C LYS A 4 0.93 -22.40 31.04
N ILE A 5 2.16 -22.64 30.58
CA ILE A 5 3.36 -21.91 30.99
C ILE A 5 3.10 -20.42 30.72
N ARG A 6 2.89 -19.64 31.78
CA ARG A 6 2.82 -18.18 31.67
C ARG A 6 4.19 -17.69 31.26
N ARG A 7 4.35 -17.28 30.00
CA ARG A 7 5.59 -16.66 29.52
C ARG A 7 5.82 -15.38 30.32
N VAL A 8 6.80 -15.41 31.22
CA VAL A 8 7.24 -14.21 31.94
C VAL A 8 8.03 -13.38 30.95
N HIS A 9 7.44 -12.30 30.46
CA HIS A 9 8.13 -11.38 29.58
C HIS A 9 9.15 -10.53 30.36
N PRO A 10 10.37 -10.34 29.84
CA PRO A 10 11.35 -9.43 30.42
C PRO A 10 10.78 -8.02 30.59
N ALA A 11 11.25 -7.28 31.60
CA ALA A 11 10.81 -5.90 31.88
C ALA A 11 10.92 -4.99 30.63
N ALA A 12 11.99 -5.15 29.85
CA ALA A 12 12.20 -4.44 28.59
C ALA A 12 11.11 -4.72 27.55
N PHE A 13 10.60 -5.95 27.47
CA PHE A 13 9.50 -6.29 26.56
C PHE A 13 8.19 -5.63 26.98
N LYS A 14 7.88 -5.63 28.29
CA LYS A 14 6.69 -4.94 28.82
C LYS A 14 6.76 -3.43 28.58
N ALA A 15 7.93 -2.83 28.81
CA ALA A 15 8.18 -1.41 28.53
C ALA A 15 8.02 -1.09 27.04
N LYS A 16 8.58 -1.93 26.15
CA LYS A 16 8.42 -1.77 24.69
C LYS A 16 6.95 -1.83 24.28
N VAL A 17 6.20 -2.83 24.75
CA VAL A 17 4.77 -2.99 24.43
C VAL A 17 3.94 -1.81 24.96
N ALA A 18 4.26 -1.29 26.15
CA ALA A 18 3.60 -0.11 26.69
C ALA A 18 3.90 1.16 25.87
N LEU A 19 5.15 1.34 25.45
CA LEU A 19 5.56 2.46 24.58
C LEU A 19 4.89 2.37 23.20
N GLU A 20 4.72 1.17 22.67
CA GLU A 20 4.04 0.90 21.40
C GLU A 20 2.54 1.20 21.50
N ALA A 21 1.87 0.81 22.59
CA ALA A 21 0.47 1.15 22.85
C ALA A 21 0.22 2.66 23.02
N LEU A 22 1.18 3.39 23.60
CA LEU A 22 1.09 4.86 23.75
C LEU A 22 1.35 5.62 22.43
N LYS A 23 1.98 4.99 21.43
CA LYS A 23 2.20 5.63 20.12
C LYS A 23 0.92 5.77 19.31
N ASP A 24 -0.02 4.84 19.47
CA ASP A 24 -1.28 4.82 18.73
C ASP A 24 -2.27 5.92 19.18
N GLU A 25 -2.07 6.52 20.37
CA GLU A 25 -2.91 7.61 20.90
C GLU A 25 -2.47 9.02 20.44
N ASN A 26 -1.31 9.12 19.78
CA ASN A 26 -0.80 10.40 19.27
C ASN A 26 -1.45 10.75 17.92
N HIS A 27 -2.47 11.60 17.98
CA HIS A 27 -3.16 12.22 16.84
C HIS A 27 -2.32 13.29 16.11
N LEU A 28 -1.13 13.61 16.62
CA LEU A 28 -0.26 14.64 16.08
C LEU A 28 0.58 14.11 14.91
N SER A 29 0.68 14.90 13.85
CA SER A 29 1.54 14.61 12.72
C SER A 29 3.00 14.56 13.17
N PRO A 30 3.88 13.71 12.56
CA PRO A 30 5.31 13.73 12.85
C PRO A 30 5.96 15.12 12.75
N ARG A 31 5.40 16.03 11.93
CA ARG A 31 5.83 17.43 11.85
C ARG A 31 5.57 18.22 13.13
N GLU A 32 4.40 18.02 13.71
CA GLU A 32 3.98 18.68 14.96
C GLU A 32 4.78 18.12 16.13
N ILE A 33 5.11 16.83 16.13
CA ILE A 33 5.97 16.25 17.16
C ILE A 33 7.38 16.85 17.10
N VAL A 34 7.92 17.07 15.90
CA VAL A 34 9.26 17.68 15.70
C VAL A 34 9.31 19.14 16.17
N SER A 35 8.20 19.90 16.12
CA SER A 35 8.19 21.30 16.56
C SER A 35 8.34 21.45 18.08
N HIS A 36 8.05 20.40 18.86
CA HIS A 36 8.20 20.39 20.31
C HIS A 36 9.64 20.11 20.78
N ILE A 37 10.58 19.88 19.86
CA ILE A 37 11.99 19.58 20.19
C ILE A 37 12.76 20.88 20.44
N ASN A 38 13.40 20.96 21.61
CA ASN A 38 14.27 22.08 21.97
C ASN A 38 15.68 21.86 21.42
N LYS A 39 15.98 22.54 20.30
CA LYS A 39 17.29 22.47 19.61
C LYS A 39 18.36 23.38 20.23
N THR A 40 17.97 24.46 20.91
CA THR A 40 18.88 25.58 21.24
C THR A 40 19.33 25.60 22.71
N SER A 41 18.43 25.32 23.66
CA SER A 41 18.78 25.26 25.08
C SER A 41 18.02 24.13 25.77
N SER A 42 18.57 22.93 25.68
CA SER A 42 17.99 21.76 26.34
C SER A 42 18.99 21.15 27.31
N VAL A 43 18.53 20.86 28.53
CA VAL A 43 19.25 20.05 29.52
C VAL A 43 19.41 18.61 29.02
N LEU A 44 18.50 18.15 28.14
CA LEU A 44 18.48 16.80 27.57
C LEU A 44 19.09 16.76 26.17
N PRO A 45 20.00 15.81 25.87
CA PRO A 45 20.51 15.61 24.51
C PRO A 45 19.40 15.32 23.51
N LEU A 46 19.57 15.74 22.25
CA LEU A 46 18.58 15.54 21.17
C LEU A 46 18.18 14.07 20.99
N GLY A 47 19.08 13.12 21.24
CA GLY A 47 18.77 11.68 21.18
C GLY A 47 17.71 11.26 22.20
N ILE A 48 17.83 11.73 23.44
CA ILE A 48 16.87 11.44 24.52
C ILE A 48 15.54 12.12 24.23
N GLN A 49 15.55 13.36 23.73
CA GLN A 49 14.32 14.05 23.32
C GLN A 49 13.57 13.30 22.21
N THR A 50 14.27 12.80 21.19
CA THR A 50 13.64 12.02 20.11
C THR A 50 13.12 10.66 20.58
N GLU A 51 13.81 10.03 21.54
CA GLU A 51 13.39 8.76 22.14
C GLU A 51 12.12 8.94 22.99
N LEU A 52 12.07 9.98 23.81
CA LEU A 52 10.89 10.33 24.61
C LEU A 52 9.67 10.66 23.75
N LEU A 53 9.88 11.33 22.61
CA LEU A 53 8.81 11.65 21.65
C LEU A 53 8.51 10.50 20.68
N GLY A 54 9.23 9.39 20.76
CA GLY A 54 8.99 8.20 19.94
C GLY A 54 9.30 8.36 18.44
N ILE A 55 10.05 9.40 18.03
CA ILE A 55 10.41 9.68 16.63
C ILE A 55 11.84 9.27 16.31
N SER A 56 12.12 9.00 15.03
CA SER A 56 13.49 8.74 14.58
C SER A 56 14.32 10.02 14.57
N ARG A 57 15.60 9.92 14.92
CA ARG A 57 16.54 11.05 14.89
C ARG A 57 16.67 11.66 13.49
N ASN A 58 16.54 10.86 12.43
CA ASN A 58 16.56 11.36 11.06
C ASN A 58 15.39 12.30 10.75
N SER A 59 14.22 12.09 11.37
CA SER A 59 13.05 12.96 11.16
C SER A 59 13.29 14.39 11.64
N LEU A 60 14.23 14.62 12.57
CA LEU A 60 14.57 15.94 13.07
C LEU A 60 15.16 16.86 11.99
N TYR A 61 15.89 16.26 11.06
CA TYR A 61 16.66 16.95 10.01
C TYR A 61 15.93 16.96 8.66
N TYR A 62 14.81 16.25 8.56
CA TYR A 62 14.02 16.23 7.34
C TYR A 62 13.28 17.57 7.19
N HIS A 63 13.62 18.30 6.14
CA HIS A 63 12.85 19.47 5.70
C HIS A 63 11.96 19.06 4.53
N PRO A 64 10.62 19.22 4.64
CA PRO A 64 9.74 18.88 3.54
C PRO A 64 10.03 19.80 2.35
N LYS A 65 10.33 19.19 1.20
CA LYS A 65 10.52 19.94 -0.03
C LYS A 65 9.14 20.41 -0.53
N PRO A 66 8.93 21.71 -0.79
CA PRO A 66 7.68 22.18 -1.37
C PRO A 66 7.48 21.53 -2.75
N VAL A 67 6.22 21.28 -3.09
CA VAL A 67 5.87 20.77 -4.42
C VAL A 67 6.21 21.85 -5.44
N ASP A 68 6.90 21.44 -6.49
CA ASP A 68 7.31 22.33 -7.57
C ASP A 68 6.09 22.92 -8.29
N PRO A 69 6.04 24.24 -8.56
CA PRO A 69 4.88 24.90 -9.16
C PRO A 69 4.56 24.37 -10.57
N GLU A 70 5.56 24.00 -11.37
CA GLU A 70 5.33 23.35 -12.67
C GLU A 70 4.63 21.99 -12.49
N THR A 71 4.95 21.26 -11.42
CA THR A 71 4.27 20.01 -11.11
C THR A 71 2.79 20.23 -10.77
N LEU A 72 2.46 21.31 -10.05
CA LEU A 72 1.07 21.66 -9.74
C LEU A 72 0.27 22.02 -11.00
N THR A 73 0.84 22.78 -11.93
CA THR A 73 0.15 23.12 -13.18
C THR A 73 -0.14 21.87 -14.01
N VAL A 74 0.79 20.91 -14.04
CA VAL A 74 0.57 19.62 -14.71
C VAL A 74 -0.52 18.80 -14.00
N MET A 75 -0.54 18.77 -12.67
CA MET A 75 -1.58 18.06 -11.90
C MET A 75 -2.97 18.64 -12.19
N ASN A 76 -3.13 19.96 -12.18
CA ASN A 76 -4.38 20.63 -12.52
C ASN A 76 -4.84 20.28 -13.94
N ARG A 77 -3.91 20.25 -14.90
CA ARG A 77 -4.25 19.92 -16.28
C ARG A 77 -4.64 18.45 -16.47
N ILE A 78 -4.00 17.53 -15.72
CA ILE A 78 -4.40 16.12 -15.70
C ILE A 78 -5.81 16.00 -15.12
N ASP A 79 -6.12 16.71 -14.04
CA ASP A 79 -7.44 16.72 -13.42
C ASP A 79 -8.52 17.18 -14.42
N GLU A 80 -8.32 18.35 -15.06
CA GLU A 80 -9.23 18.86 -16.10
C GLU A 80 -9.49 17.85 -17.24
N LEU A 81 -8.42 17.19 -17.72
CA LEU A 81 -8.54 16.18 -18.77
C LEU A 81 -9.30 14.95 -18.28
N TYR A 82 -9.06 14.52 -17.04
CA TYR A 82 -9.71 13.37 -16.45
C TYR A 82 -11.20 13.64 -16.17
N THR A 83 -11.56 14.80 -15.63
CA THR A 83 -12.95 15.22 -15.43
C THR A 83 -13.72 15.21 -16.75
N ARG A 84 -13.09 15.67 -17.84
CA ARG A 84 -13.71 15.66 -19.17
C ARG A 84 -13.77 14.26 -19.79
N ARG A 85 -12.78 13.40 -19.50
CA ARG A 85 -12.57 12.11 -20.16
C ARG A 85 -12.11 11.05 -19.15
N PRO A 86 -13.01 10.52 -18.29
CA PRO A 86 -12.63 9.61 -17.19
C PRO A 86 -12.07 8.26 -17.65
N PHE A 87 -12.25 7.91 -18.93
CA PHE A 87 -11.70 6.71 -19.55
C PHE A 87 -10.25 6.87 -20.06
N TYR A 88 -9.66 8.07 -19.91
CA TYR A 88 -8.28 8.31 -20.34
C TYR A 88 -7.28 7.82 -19.29
N GLY A 89 -6.45 6.85 -19.67
CA GLY A 89 -5.31 6.41 -18.85
C GLY A 89 -4.04 7.21 -19.11
N SER A 90 -3.01 6.90 -18.31
CA SER A 90 -1.73 7.61 -18.34
C SER A 90 -1.08 7.69 -19.72
N ARG A 91 -1.30 6.71 -20.60
CA ARG A 91 -0.82 6.76 -21.99
C ARG A 91 -1.47 7.87 -22.82
N ARG A 92 -2.80 8.01 -22.74
CA ARG A 92 -3.52 9.03 -23.53
C ARG A 92 -3.28 10.42 -22.97
N ILE A 93 -3.34 10.56 -21.64
CA ILE A 93 -3.06 11.83 -20.96
C ILE A 93 -1.63 12.31 -21.25
N ALA A 94 -0.63 11.41 -21.21
CA ALA A 94 0.74 11.77 -21.56
C ALA A 94 0.90 12.27 -22.99
N ARG A 95 0.17 11.68 -23.96
CA ARG A 95 0.18 12.13 -25.36
C ARG A 95 -0.46 13.50 -25.51
N ASP A 96 -1.63 13.72 -24.92
CA ASP A 96 -2.37 14.98 -25.03
C ASP A 96 -1.62 16.15 -24.37
N LEU A 97 -0.87 15.87 -23.30
CA LEU A 97 -0.07 16.89 -22.60
C LEU A 97 1.37 17.03 -23.11
N GLY A 98 1.85 16.10 -23.94
CA GLY A 98 3.24 16.10 -24.41
C GLY A 98 4.29 15.75 -23.32
N TYR A 99 3.89 15.12 -22.21
CA TYR A 99 4.81 14.71 -21.15
C TYR A 99 5.22 13.24 -21.24
N ASN A 100 6.33 12.90 -20.58
CA ASN A 100 6.73 11.51 -20.41
C ASN A 100 5.65 10.73 -19.64
N ARG A 101 5.25 9.56 -20.17
CA ARG A 101 4.29 8.66 -19.54
C ARG A 101 4.61 8.34 -18.07
N LYS A 102 5.88 8.15 -17.71
CA LYS A 102 6.28 7.85 -16.32
C LYS A 102 5.95 9.00 -15.37
N ARG A 103 6.12 10.25 -15.83
CA ARG A 103 5.78 11.46 -15.04
C ARG A 103 4.27 11.51 -14.80
N VAL A 104 3.47 11.38 -15.86
CA VAL A 104 2.00 11.38 -15.76
C VAL A 104 1.49 10.23 -14.89
N GLN A 105 2.02 9.02 -15.06
CA GLN A 105 1.63 7.87 -14.26
C GLN A 105 1.91 8.08 -12.76
N ARG A 106 3.07 8.66 -12.40
CA ARG A 106 3.38 9.00 -11.02
C ARG A 106 2.38 10.01 -10.45
N LEU A 107 2.12 11.09 -11.19
CA LEU A 107 1.19 12.14 -10.75
C LEU A 107 -0.24 11.64 -10.62
N MET A 108 -0.74 10.86 -11.57
CA MET A 108 -2.05 10.21 -11.47
C MET A 108 -2.16 9.35 -10.22
N ARG A 109 -1.12 8.59 -9.88
CA ARG A 109 -1.08 7.77 -8.66
C ARG A 109 -1.06 8.63 -7.38
N GLU A 110 -0.30 9.71 -7.36
CA GLU A 110 -0.27 10.66 -6.23
C GLU A 110 -1.64 11.35 -6.02
N MET A 111 -2.38 11.59 -7.10
CA MET A 111 -3.74 12.14 -7.05
C MET A 111 -4.82 11.07 -6.79
N GLY A 112 -4.49 9.78 -6.79
CA GLY A 112 -5.48 8.71 -6.65
C GLY A 112 -6.40 8.54 -7.86
N ILE A 113 -5.99 8.99 -9.04
CA ILE A 113 -6.78 8.96 -10.26
C ILE A 113 -6.37 7.76 -11.12
N GLU A 114 -7.35 6.95 -11.53
CA GLU A 114 -7.15 5.82 -12.45
C GLU A 114 -8.19 5.84 -13.57
N ALA A 115 -7.81 5.40 -14.77
CA ALA A 115 -8.75 5.34 -15.88
C ALA A 115 -9.89 4.35 -15.62
N ILE A 116 -11.11 4.82 -15.80
CA ILE A 116 -12.30 3.99 -15.71
C ILE A 116 -12.56 3.36 -17.08
N TYR A 117 -12.26 2.07 -17.22
CA TYR A 117 -12.57 1.30 -18.43
C TYR A 117 -13.15 -0.06 -18.07
N GLN A 118 -13.96 -0.61 -18.98
CA GLN A 118 -14.48 -1.96 -18.84
C GLN A 118 -13.31 -2.94 -18.87
N LYS A 119 -13.19 -3.78 -17.84
CA LYS A 119 -12.20 -4.86 -17.82
C LYS A 119 -12.47 -5.80 -19.01
N PRO A 120 -11.42 -6.43 -19.58
CA PRO A 120 -11.60 -7.42 -20.63
C PRO A 120 -12.62 -8.49 -20.19
N ASN A 121 -13.60 -8.77 -21.04
CA ASN A 121 -14.60 -9.79 -20.77
C ASN A 121 -13.99 -11.16 -21.04
N LEU A 122 -13.32 -11.72 -20.04
CA LEU A 122 -12.64 -13.03 -20.12
C LEU A 122 -13.62 -14.20 -20.34
N SER A 123 -14.92 -14.01 -20.14
CA SER A 123 -15.94 -15.04 -20.38
C SER A 123 -16.50 -15.01 -21.80
N LYS A 124 -16.17 -14.01 -22.63
CA LYS A 124 -16.52 -14.02 -24.05
C LYS A 124 -15.49 -14.83 -24.81
N ASN A 125 -15.95 -15.98 -25.32
CA ASN A 125 -15.12 -16.89 -26.09
C ASN A 125 -14.59 -16.22 -27.36
N ASN A 126 -13.32 -16.43 -27.69
CA ASN A 126 -12.78 -16.03 -28.98
C ASN A 126 -13.35 -17.00 -30.02
N LEU A 127 -14.11 -16.48 -31.00
CA LEU A 127 -14.83 -17.24 -32.04
C LEU A 127 -14.03 -18.34 -32.78
N PRO A 128 -12.69 -18.27 -32.97
CA PRO A 128 -11.94 -19.31 -33.67
C PRO A 128 -11.76 -20.60 -32.87
N HIS A 129 -12.01 -20.61 -31.55
CA HIS A 129 -11.81 -21.80 -30.73
C HIS A 129 -13.10 -22.62 -30.61
N PRO A 130 -13.08 -23.92 -30.95
CA PRO A 130 -14.24 -24.78 -30.77
C PRO A 130 -14.59 -24.89 -29.28
N VAL A 131 -15.88 -24.84 -28.97
CA VAL A 131 -16.38 -25.11 -27.62
C VAL A 131 -16.23 -26.61 -27.38
N TYR A 132 -15.30 -26.99 -26.50
CA TYR A 132 -15.15 -28.38 -26.10
C TYR A 132 -16.32 -28.80 -25.21
N PRO A 133 -16.95 -29.97 -25.47
CA PRO A 133 -17.98 -30.48 -24.58
C PRO A 133 -17.38 -30.74 -23.19
N TYR A 134 -18.14 -30.45 -22.14
CA TYR A 134 -17.72 -30.74 -20.77
C TYR A 134 -17.69 -32.26 -20.57
N LEU A 135 -16.50 -32.86 -20.60
CA LEU A 135 -16.30 -34.31 -20.61
C LEU A 135 -16.74 -35.02 -19.31
N LEU A 136 -16.95 -34.26 -18.23
CA LEU A 136 -17.47 -34.77 -16.96
C LEU A 136 -19.00 -34.68 -16.84
N LYS A 137 -19.70 -34.23 -17.89
CA LYS A 137 -21.16 -34.12 -17.89
C LYS A 137 -21.80 -35.51 -17.72
N GLY A 138 -22.47 -35.73 -16.59
CA GLY A 138 -23.17 -36.99 -16.27
C GLY A 138 -22.30 -38.06 -15.59
N VAL A 139 -21.05 -37.75 -15.25
CA VAL A 139 -20.18 -38.67 -14.50
C VAL A 139 -20.46 -38.53 -13.00
N ILE A 140 -20.80 -39.64 -12.33
CA ILE A 140 -21.00 -39.70 -10.87
C ILE A 140 -19.69 -40.15 -10.21
N ALA A 141 -19.23 -39.42 -9.18
CA ALA A 141 -18.02 -39.76 -8.43
C ALA A 141 -18.23 -41.00 -7.54
N GLY A 142 -17.95 -42.20 -8.06
CA GLY A 142 -18.18 -43.46 -7.35
C GLY A 142 -17.08 -43.93 -6.38
N HIS A 143 -15.85 -43.43 -6.51
CA HIS A 143 -14.73 -43.86 -5.65
C HIS A 143 -13.65 -42.76 -5.48
N PRO A 144 -12.77 -42.84 -4.46
CA PRO A 144 -11.62 -41.96 -4.34
C PRO A 144 -10.75 -41.99 -5.60
N ASN A 145 -10.20 -40.84 -6.00
CA ASN A 145 -9.40 -40.66 -7.23
C ASN A 145 -10.14 -40.85 -8.57
N HIS A 146 -11.48 -40.86 -8.60
CA HIS A 146 -12.25 -41.02 -9.84
C HIS A 146 -12.28 -39.77 -10.74
N ILE A 147 -12.27 -38.55 -10.16
CA ILE A 147 -12.32 -37.28 -10.90
C ILE A 147 -11.27 -36.34 -10.31
N TRP A 148 -10.40 -35.80 -11.16
CA TRP A 148 -9.34 -34.87 -10.76
C TRP A 148 -9.60 -33.50 -11.40
N GLY A 149 -9.46 -32.44 -10.62
CA GLY A 149 -9.55 -31.05 -11.10
C GLY A 149 -8.29 -30.29 -10.70
N THR A 150 -7.71 -29.59 -11.66
CA THR A 150 -6.54 -28.73 -11.43
C THR A 150 -6.95 -27.29 -11.74
N ASP A 151 -6.70 -26.39 -10.81
CA ASP A 151 -6.88 -24.96 -11.02
C ASP A 151 -5.53 -24.24 -10.88
N ILE A 152 -5.33 -23.18 -11.66
CA ILE A 152 -4.14 -22.34 -11.59
C ILE A 152 -4.57 -21.02 -10.95
N ILE A 153 -4.34 -20.92 -9.64
CA ILE A 153 -4.57 -19.67 -8.92
C ILE A 153 -3.30 -18.82 -9.08
N PRO A 154 -3.35 -17.70 -9.82
CA PRO A 154 -2.21 -16.79 -9.85
C PRO A 154 -2.01 -16.21 -8.45
N LEU A 155 -0.89 -16.57 -7.81
CA LEU A 155 -0.47 -15.94 -6.57
C LEU A 155 -0.10 -14.49 -6.87
N LEU A 156 -0.99 -13.57 -6.49
CA LEU A 156 -0.68 -12.14 -6.52
C LEU A 156 0.41 -11.88 -5.48
N LYS A 157 1.58 -11.43 -5.96
CA LYS A 157 2.68 -10.99 -5.09
C LYS A 157 2.25 -9.70 -4.40
N GLN A 158 1.57 -9.82 -3.26
CA GLN A 158 1.40 -8.70 -2.34
C GLN A 158 2.78 -8.38 -1.80
N ASN A 159 3.25 -7.14 -1.99
CA ASN A 159 4.40 -6.61 -1.25
C ASN A 159 3.97 -6.48 0.22
N VAL A 160 3.88 -7.62 0.91
CA VAL A 160 3.82 -7.64 2.36
C VAL A 160 5.23 -7.31 2.82
N ILE A 161 5.40 -6.10 3.34
CA ILE A 161 6.60 -5.75 4.08
C ILE A 161 6.58 -6.66 5.31
N PHE A 162 7.44 -7.66 5.32
CA PHE A 162 7.66 -8.50 6.50
C PHE A 162 8.42 -7.65 7.51
N ASP A 163 7.71 -7.02 8.44
CA ASP A 163 8.33 -6.51 9.65
C ASP A 163 7.95 -7.45 10.81
N ASN A 164 8.96 -8.11 11.38
CA ASN A 164 8.87 -8.91 12.60
C ASN A 164 7.76 -9.98 12.65
N GLY A 165 7.51 -10.69 11.53
CA GLY A 165 6.80 -11.98 11.54
C GLY A 165 5.32 -11.93 11.91
N LYS A 166 4.63 -10.78 11.73
CA LYS A 166 3.18 -10.69 11.92
C LYS A 166 2.51 -10.08 10.68
N PHE A 167 1.41 -10.70 10.27
CA PHE A 167 0.46 -10.08 9.34
C PHE A 167 -0.28 -8.97 10.11
N VAL A 168 -0.16 -7.73 9.64
CA VAL A 168 -0.97 -6.60 10.11
C VAL A 168 -2.04 -6.36 9.04
N ASN A 169 -3.32 -6.40 9.43
CA ASN A 169 -4.46 -6.05 8.57
C ASN A 169 -4.53 -4.53 8.37
#